data_AF-A0A314UDC7-F1
#
_entry.id   AF-A0A314UDC7-F1
#
_cell.length_a   1.000
_cell.length_b   1.000
_cell.length_c   1.000
_cell.angle_alpha   90.00
_cell.angle_beta   90.00
_cell.angle_gamma   90.00
#
_symmetry.space_group_name_H-M   'P 1'
#
loop_
_entity.id
_entity.type
_entity.pdbx_description
1 polymer ?
#
loop_
_entity_poly.entity_id
_entity_poly.type
_entity_poly.pdbx_seq_one_letter_code
_entity_poly.pdbx_strand_id
1 'polypeptide(L)'
;MESVELKVEMVGIHEKRLRKCLSKLRGIEKVEVDAYSQKVIVTGCVHRNKLLKAIRRGGLKADFWSPQNELLTAYASASYGSLRFNNNFNFNLF
;
A
#
# COMPACT_ATOMS: atom_id res chain seq x y z
N MET A 1 -10.96 15.25 12.25
CA MET A 1 -10.02 14.12 12.30
C MET A 1 -10.34 13.23 11.11
N GLU A 2 -9.36 12.95 10.26
CA GLU A 2 -9.58 12.21 9.00
C GLU A 2 -9.00 10.80 9.09
N SER A 3 -9.64 9.85 8.41
CA SER A 3 -9.15 8.47 8.27
C SER A 3 -8.82 8.21 6.80
N VAL A 4 -7.60 7.74 6.56
CA VAL A 4 -7.11 7.39 5.23
C VAL A 4 -6.89 5.88 5.17
N GLU A 5 -7.55 5.24 4.21
CA GLU A 5 -7.43 3.81 3.97
C GLU A 5 -6.44 3.52 2.84
N LEU A 6 -5.55 2.57 3.08
CA LEU A 6 -4.44 2.20 2.20
C LEU A 6 -4.41 0.69 2.03
N LYS A 7 -4.17 0.21 0.81
CA LYS A 7 -3.78 -1.16 0.53
C LYS A 7 -2.26 -1.24 0.59
N VAL A 8 -1.70 -2.13 1.40
CA VAL A 8 -0.24 -2.29 1.53
C VAL A 8 0.12 -3.77 1.41
N GLU A 9 0.98 -4.09 0.45
CA GLU A 9 1.46 -5.46 0.27
C GLU A 9 2.38 -5.87 1.43
N MET A 10 1.84 -6.69 2.34
CA MET A 10 2.47 -7.08 3.59
C MET A 10 3.00 -8.51 3.52
N VAL A 11 4.29 -8.69 3.80
CA VAL A 11 4.91 -10.01 3.98
C VAL A 11 5.81 -9.96 5.21
N GLY A 12 5.59 -10.86 6.18
CA GLY A 12 6.43 -11.08 7.36
C GLY A 12 6.85 -9.79 8.09
N ILE A 13 8.04 -9.28 7.76
CA ILE A 13 8.67 -8.11 8.42
C ILE A 13 8.07 -6.74 8.03
N HIS A 14 7.17 -6.70 7.04
CA HIS A 14 6.64 -5.45 6.50
C HIS A 14 5.81 -4.65 7.51
N GLU A 15 5.10 -5.29 8.45
CA GLU A 15 4.30 -4.56 9.43
C GLU A 15 5.18 -3.69 10.34
N LYS A 16 6.26 -4.25 10.90
CA LYS A 16 7.20 -3.50 11.74
C LYS A 16 7.80 -2.33 10.98
N ARG A 17 8.14 -2.54 9.70
CA ARG A 17 8.69 -1.51 8.82
C ARG A 17 7.67 -0.42 8.51
N LEU A 18 6.41 -0.77 8.26
CA LEU A 18 5.32 0.16 8.05
C LEU A 18 5.14 1.07 9.27
N ARG A 19 5.01 0.47 10.47
CA ARG A 19 4.85 1.21 11.73
C ARG A 19 6.02 2.17 11.94
N LYS A 20 7.26 1.74 11.68
CA LYS A 20 8.45 2.59 11.76
C LYS A 20 8.44 3.75 10.75
N CYS A 21 7.90 3.55 9.54
CA CYS A 21 7.77 4.62 8.55
C CYS A 21 6.71 5.65 8.96
N LEU A 22 5.56 5.18 9.44
CA LEU A 22 4.45 6.03 9.86
C LEU A 22 4.77 6.80 11.15
N SER A 23 5.49 6.18 12.10
CA SER A 23 5.92 6.84 13.35
C SER A 23 6.75 8.11 13.14
N LYS A 24 7.40 8.28 11.97
CA LYS A 24 8.16 9.49 11.63
C LYS A 24 7.29 10.65 11.15
N LEU A 25 6.01 10.41 10.85
CA LEU A 25 5.10 11.42 10.36
C LEU A 25 4.38 12.10 11.54
N ARG A 26 4.45 13.43 11.60
CA ARG A 26 3.71 14.22 12.59
C ARG A 26 2.23 14.29 12.20
N GLY A 27 1.34 14.22 13.20
CA GLY A 27 -0.11 14.34 13.01
C GLY A 27 -0.83 13.00 12.79
N ILE A 28 -0.13 11.86 12.91
CA ILE A 28 -0.77 10.54 12.98
C ILE A 28 -1.12 10.25 14.44
N GLU A 29 -2.36 9.87 14.69
CA GLU A 29 -2.86 9.51 16.02
C GLU A 29 -3.05 8.00 16.17
N LYS A 30 -3.61 7.35 15.15
CA LYS A 30 -3.90 5.90 15.17
C LYS A 30 -3.50 5.23 13.86
N VAL A 31 -2.98 4.01 13.97
CA VAL A 31 -2.68 3.13 12.83
C VAL A 31 -3.24 1.75 13.13
N GLU A 32 -4.18 1.33 12.30
CA GLU A 32 -4.80 0.00 12.36
C GLU A 32 -4.34 -0.80 11.14
N VAL A 33 -3.91 -2.03 11.37
CA VAL A 33 -3.37 -2.90 10.32
C VAL A 33 -4.15 -4.20 10.35
N ASP A 34 -4.79 -4.50 9.23
CA ASP A 34 -5.34 -5.82 8.93
C ASP A 34 -4.44 -6.51 7.91
N ALA A 35 -3.57 -7.38 8.40
CA ALA A 35 -2.62 -8.12 7.58
C ALA A 35 -3.32 -9.15 6.66
N TYR A 36 -4.48 -9.66 7.06
CA TYR A 36 -5.24 -10.63 6.26
C TYR A 36 -5.79 -9.97 5.00
N SER A 37 -6.44 -8.81 5.16
CA SER A 37 -6.99 -8.04 4.03
C SER A 37 -5.97 -7.11 3.36
N GLN A 38 -4.72 -7.08 3.85
CA GLN A 38 -3.68 -6.13 3.44
C GLN A 38 -4.14 -4.66 3.51
N LYS A 39 -5.04 -4.36 4.46
CA LYS A 39 -5.67 -3.06 4.63
C LYS A 39 -5.05 -2.34 5.82
N VAL A 40 -4.69 -1.08 5.61
CA VAL A 40 -4.14 -0.20 6.64
C VAL A 40 -5.03 1.02 6.74
N ILE A 41 -5.46 1.35 7.95
CA ILE A 41 -6.25 2.53 8.24
C ILE A 41 -5.39 3.45 9.11
N VAL A 42 -5.17 4.67 8.63
CA VAL A 42 -4.42 5.68 9.35
C VAL A 42 -5.35 6.82 9.71
N THR A 43 -5.45 7.14 11.00
CA THR A 43 -6.27 8.24 11.51
C THR A 43 -5.41 9.38 12.01
N GLY A 44 -5.73 10.61 11.61
CA GLY A 44 -5.07 11.82 12.09
C GLY A 44 -5.22 13.02 11.15
N CYS A 45 -4.38 14.03 11.35
CA CYS A 45 -4.31 15.25 10.53
C CYS A 45 -3.08 15.21 9.59
N VAL A 46 -3.04 14.21 8.71
CA VAL A 46 -1.98 14.05 7.71
C VAL A 46 -2.56 13.94 6.31
N HIS A 47 -1.97 14.69 5.38
CA HIS A 47 -2.34 14.61 3.97
C HIS A 47 -2.09 13.21 3.39
N ARG A 48 -3.11 12.61 2.76
CA ARG A 48 -3.09 11.24 2.20
C ARG A 48 -1.88 10.93 1.30
N ASN A 49 -1.50 11.84 0.40
CA ASN A 49 -0.33 11.67 -0.48
C ASN A 49 1.00 11.61 0.29
N LYS A 50 1.09 12.26 1.46
CA LYS A 50 2.28 12.23 2.32
C LYS A 50 2.44 10.86 2.98
N LEU A 51 1.34 10.23 3.40
CA LEU A 51 1.32 8.83 3.86
C LEU A 51 1.84 7.89 2.78
N LEU A 52 1.24 7.96 1.59
CA LEU A 52 1.60 7.09 0.47
C LEU A 52 3.09 7.22 0.11
N LYS A 53 3.60 8.45 0.02
CA LYS A 53 5.03 8.70 -0.25
C LYS A 53 5.94 8.16 0.85
N ALA A 54 5.55 8.28 2.12
CA ALA A 54 6.35 7.77 3.24
C ALA A 54 6.44 6.24 3.23
N ILE A 55 5.32 5.55 2.94
CA ILE A 55 5.27 4.09 2.86
C ILE A 55 6.11 3.59 1.69
N ARG A 56 5.99 4.22 0.51
CA ARG A 56 6.80 3.88 -0.68
C ARG A 56 8.29 4.16 -0.48
N ARG A 57 8.66 5.26 0.19
CA ARG A 57 10.03 5.51 0.63
C ARG A 57 10.53 4.45 1.62
N GLY A 58 9.62 3.88 2.38
CA GLY A 58 9.87 2.71 3.21
C GLY A 58 10.17 1.44 2.44
N GLY A 59 10.08 1.40 1.10
CA GLY A 59 10.27 0.19 0.30
C GLY A 59 9.06 -0.74 0.31
N LEU A 60 7.90 -0.25 0.73
CA LEU A 60 6.64 -0.99 0.75
C LEU A 60 5.78 -0.57 -0.45
N LYS A 61 5.15 -1.53 -1.10
CA LYS A 61 4.19 -1.26 -2.17
C LYS A 61 2.84 -0.93 -1.54
N ALA A 62 2.33 0.26 -1.82
CA ALA A 62 1.10 0.76 -1.25
C ALA A 62 0.34 1.62 -2.25
N ASP A 63 -0.99 1.52 -2.19
CA ASP A 63 -1.97 2.26 -2.99
C ASP A 63 -3.15 2.69 -2.10
N PHE A 64 -3.97 3.63 -2.55
CA PHE A 64 -5.18 3.98 -1.83
C PHE A 64 -6.19 2.84 -1.90
N TRP A 65 -6.81 2.54 -0.76
CA TRP A 65 -7.89 1.55 -0.74
C TRP A 65 -9.09 2.12 -1.51
N SER A 66 -9.56 1.41 -2.54
CA SER A 66 -10.78 1.74 -3.26
C SER A 66 -11.68 0.51 -3.31
N PRO A 67 -12.91 0.57 -2.81
CA PRO A 67 -13.84 -0.57 -2.85
C PRO A 67 -14.20 -1.00 -4.28
N GLN A 68 -14.01 -0.12 -5.27
CA GLN A 68 -14.34 -0.39 -6.68
C GLN A 68 -13.23 -1.18 -7.40
N ASN A 69 -12.06 -1.35 -6.77
CA ASN A 69 -10.89 -1.89 -7.45
C ASN A 69 -10.99 -3.41 -7.67
N GLU A 70 -11.83 -4.15 -6.95
CA GLU A 70 -11.97 -5.60 -7.12
C GLU A 70 -12.64 -5.98 -8.44
N LEU A 71 -13.77 -5.35 -8.78
CA LEU A 71 -14.48 -5.63 -10.04
C LEU A 71 -13.66 -5.19 -11.26
N LEU A 72 -13.01 -4.02 -11.17
CA LEU A 72 -12.17 -3.53 -12.26
C LEU A 72 -10.89 -4.35 -12.40
N THR A 73 -10.26 -4.79 -11.31
CA THR A 73 -9.08 -5.68 -11.37
C THR A 73 -9.45 -7.04 -11.94
N ALA A 74 -10.61 -7.60 -11.59
CA ALA A 74 -11.10 -8.85 -12.16
C ALA A 74 -11.38 -8.72 -13.67
N TYR A 75 -12.04 -7.63 -14.09
CA TYR A 75 -12.33 -7.37 -15.50
C TYR A 75 -11.07 -7.05 -16.33
N ALA A 76 -10.14 -6.27 -15.77
CA ALA A 76 -8.85 -5.99 -16.39
C ALA A 76 -7.98 -7.25 -16.47
N SER A 77 -8.02 -8.13 -15.48
CA SER A 77 -7.33 -9.43 -15.52
C SER A 77 -7.96 -10.37 -16.58
N ALA A 78 -9.28 -10.28 -16.80
CA ALA A 78 -9.96 -11.03 -17.85
C ALA A 78 -9.67 -10.49 -19.27
N SER A 79 -9.47 -9.18 -19.43
CA SER A 79 -9.18 -8.56 -20.74
C SER A 79 -7.68 -8.48 -21.09
N TYR A 80 -6.78 -8.53 -20.11
CA TYR A 80 -5.32 -8.42 -20.27
C TYR A 80 -4.56 -9.64 -19.71
N GLY A 81 -5.22 -10.78 -19.55
CA GLY A 81 -4.73 -12.01 -18.90
C GLY A 81 -3.51 -12.70 -19.54
N SER A 82 -2.79 -12.06 -20.45
CA SER A 82 -1.58 -12.62 -21.09
C SER A 82 -0.26 -11.97 -20.63
N LEU A 83 -0.23 -10.80 -19.97
CA LEU A 83 1.04 -10.08 -19.77
C LEU A 83 1.27 -9.43 -18.40
N ARG A 84 0.92 -10.06 -17.27
CA ARG A 84 1.58 -9.70 -15.99
C ARG A 84 1.78 -10.93 -15.09
N PHE A 85 2.59 -11.86 -15.58
CA PHE A 85 3.37 -12.69 -14.66
C PHE A 85 4.39 -11.80 -13.95
N ASN A 86 4.29 -11.83 -12.62
CA ASN A 86 5.36 -11.60 -11.67
C ASN A 86 6.75 -11.83 -12.28
N ASN A 87 7.59 -10.79 -12.38
CA ASN A 87 9.01 -11.01 -12.48
C ASN A 87 9.78 -9.85 -11.84
N ASN A 88 10.13 -10.08 -10.58
CA ASN A 88 11.34 -9.57 -9.96
C ASN A 88 12.55 -10.26 -10.64
N PHE A 89 12.94 -9.79 -11.84
CA PHE A 89 14.26 -10.07 -12.40
C PHE A 89 14.78 -8.85 -13.14
N ASN A 90 15.87 -8.29 -12.59
CA ASN A 90 16.72 -7.31 -13.24
C ASN A 90 17.31 -7.90 -14.52
N PHE A 91 17.24 -7.17 -15.62
CA PHE A 91 18.30 -7.19 -16.63
C PHE A 91 18.58 -5.77 -17.11
N ASN A 92 19.81 -5.34 -16.85
CA ASN A 92 20.43 -4.16 -17.46
C ASN A 92 20.60 -4.42 -18.96
N LEU A 93 20.32 -3.42 -19.79
CA LEU A 93 20.55 -3.44 -21.23
C LEU A 93 21.81 -2.63 -21.56
N PHE A 94 22.83 -3.32 -22.08
CA PHE A 94 23.73 -2.83 -23.13
C PHE A 94 23.49 -3.73 -24.34
#